data_AF-A0A7S3F6T7-F1
#
_entry.id   AF-A0A7S3F6T7-F1
#
_cell.length_a   1.000
_cell.length_b   1.000
_cell.length_c   1.000
_cell.angle_alpha   90.00
_cell.angle_beta   90.00
_cell.angle_gamma   90.00
#
_symmetry.space_group_name_H-M   'P 1'
#
loop_
_entity.id
_entity.type
_entity.pdbx_description
1 polymer ?
#
loop_
_entity_poly.entity_id
_entity_poly.type
_entity_poly.pdbx_seq_one_letter_code
_entity_poly.pdbx_strand_id
1 'polypeptide(L)'
;ESQRGDNTIPASSLLKISADTREQPCSEFGIHPSLPTLQTEYNNGDVAFIANVGPLVQPVDKRSLAAKAPRPPSLYSHNTQRLTAQNVHAQASSSAKGVMGRMLAALTQQSPSGEPP
;
A
#
# COMPACT_ATOMS: atom_id res chain seq x y z
N GLU A 1 -15.57 -22.96 4.03
CA GLU A 1 -15.77 -22.78 2.57
C GLU A 1 -14.81 -21.73 2.04
N SER A 2 -14.21 -21.97 0.87
CA SER A 2 -13.36 -20.97 0.21
C SER A 2 -14.25 -19.85 -0.32
N GLN A 3 -14.19 -18.69 0.34
CA GLN A 3 -14.93 -17.47 0.01
C GLN A 3 -14.62 -16.91 -1.41
N ARG A 4 -13.76 -17.59 -2.20
CA ARG A 4 -13.27 -17.14 -3.51
C ARG A 4 -13.76 -17.98 -4.70
N GLY A 5 -14.47 -19.10 -4.49
CA GLY A 5 -15.03 -19.94 -5.57
C GLY A 5 -13.99 -20.36 -6.63
N ASP A 6 -14.43 -20.55 -7.87
CA ASP A 6 -13.61 -20.98 -9.03
C ASP A 6 -12.54 -19.97 -9.47
N ASN A 7 -12.53 -18.75 -8.90
CA ASN A 7 -11.49 -17.75 -9.15
C ASN A 7 -10.26 -17.93 -8.24
N THR A 8 -10.15 -19.08 -7.58
CA THR A 8 -9.03 -19.39 -6.68
C THR A 8 -7.95 -20.15 -7.42
N ILE A 9 -6.73 -19.65 -7.34
CA ILE A 9 -5.55 -20.32 -7.88
C ILE A 9 -5.17 -21.48 -6.95
N PRO A 10 -4.87 -22.68 -7.46
CA PRO A 10 -4.47 -23.81 -6.63
C PRO A 10 -3.25 -23.47 -5.77
N ALA A 11 -3.29 -23.77 -4.47
CA ALA A 11 -2.18 -23.49 -3.57
C ALA A 11 -0.87 -24.16 -4.01
N SER A 12 -0.96 -25.33 -4.65
CA SER A 12 0.18 -26.04 -5.24
C SER A 12 0.86 -25.31 -6.41
N SER A 13 0.16 -24.36 -7.05
CA SER A 13 0.70 -23.57 -8.15
C SER A 13 1.36 -22.26 -7.70
N LEU A 14 1.31 -21.95 -6.40
CA LEU A 14 1.97 -20.77 -5.84
C LEU A 14 3.48 -20.99 -5.75
N LEU A 15 4.22 -19.92 -6.01
CA LEU A 15 5.66 -19.86 -5.86
C LEU A 15 5.99 -19.68 -4.38
N LYS A 16 6.58 -20.70 -3.76
CA LYS A 16 6.85 -20.71 -2.32
C LYS A 16 7.98 -19.76 -1.95
N ILE A 17 7.79 -19.04 -0.86
CA ILE A 17 8.84 -18.25 -0.19
C ILE A 17 8.87 -18.62 1.30
N SER A 18 10.07 -18.68 1.86
CA SER A 18 10.27 -18.93 3.29
C SER A 18 10.33 -17.59 4.03
N ALA A 19 9.45 -17.39 5.00
CA ALA A 19 9.49 -16.20 5.85
C ALA A 19 10.42 -16.44 7.03
N ASP A 20 11.51 -15.69 7.10
CA ASP A 20 12.56 -15.88 8.08
C ASP A 20 12.30 -15.06 9.36
N THR A 21 11.26 -15.39 10.14
CA THR A 21 11.09 -14.78 11.48
C THR A 21 10.22 -15.64 12.42
N ARG A 22 10.56 -15.59 13.72
CA ARG A 22 9.75 -16.16 14.83
C ARG A 22 8.46 -15.37 15.14
N GLU A 23 8.23 -14.25 14.45
CA GLU A 23 7.15 -13.30 14.74
C GLU A 23 5.99 -13.34 13.73
N GLN A 24 6.15 -14.04 12.60
CA GLN A 24 5.08 -14.23 11.63
C GLN A 24 4.25 -15.48 11.99
N PRO A 25 2.93 -15.48 11.70
CA PRO A 25 2.06 -16.62 12.02
C PRO A 25 2.38 -17.88 11.21
N CYS A 26 3.07 -17.73 10.07
CA CYS A 26 3.46 -18.82 9.17
C CYS A 26 4.95 -18.69 8.81
N SER A 27 5.61 -19.82 8.59
CA SER A 27 7.00 -19.89 8.12
C SER A 27 7.12 -19.96 6.59
N GLU A 28 6.03 -20.24 5.88
CA GLU A 28 5.99 -20.33 4.42
C GLU A 28 4.80 -19.54 3.87
N PHE A 29 5.02 -18.81 2.78
CA PHE A 29 4.00 -18.08 2.03
C PHE A 29 4.10 -18.39 0.54
N GLY A 30 3.07 -18.00 -0.22
CA GLY A 30 2.99 -18.22 -1.67
C GLY A 30 2.83 -16.93 -2.46
N ILE A 31 3.67 -16.75 -3.48
CA ILE A 31 3.57 -15.70 -4.50
C ILE A 31 2.79 -16.24 -5.71
N HIS A 32 2.05 -15.37 -6.38
CA HIS A 32 1.33 -15.71 -7.61
C HIS A 32 2.28 -16.21 -8.72
N PRO A 33 1.97 -17.30 -9.45
CA PRO A 33 2.88 -17.88 -10.45
C PRO A 33 3.29 -16.96 -11.60
N SER A 34 2.50 -15.92 -11.89
CA SER A 34 2.87 -14.91 -12.90
C SER A 34 3.88 -13.86 -12.41
N LEU A 35 4.38 -13.96 -11.17
CA LEU A 35 5.33 -13.02 -10.58
C LEU A 35 6.66 -13.69 -10.19
N PRO A 36 7.30 -14.48 -11.08
CA PRO A 36 8.50 -15.25 -10.73
C PRO A 36 9.67 -14.35 -10.32
N THR A 37 9.80 -13.18 -10.94
CA THR A 37 10.83 -12.20 -10.57
C THR A 37 10.75 -11.82 -9.10
N LEU A 38 9.55 -11.61 -8.54
CA LEU A 38 9.41 -11.26 -7.12
C LEU A 38 9.85 -12.39 -6.19
N GLN A 39 9.69 -13.65 -6.59
CA GLN A 39 10.21 -14.78 -5.81
C GLN A 39 11.74 -14.78 -5.81
N THR A 40 12.35 -14.59 -6.97
CA THR A 40 13.81 -14.48 -7.10
C THR A 40 14.36 -13.34 -6.25
N GLU A 41 13.82 -12.13 -6.39
CA GLU A 41 14.29 -10.97 -5.62
C GLU A 41 14.03 -11.12 -4.11
N TYR A 42 12.93 -11.76 -3.72
CA TYR A 42 12.68 -12.07 -2.30
C TYR A 42 13.75 -13.04 -1.76
N ASN A 43 14.07 -14.09 -2.51
CA ASN A 43 15.10 -15.06 -2.12
C ASN A 43 16.52 -14.46 -2.10
N ASN A 44 16.77 -13.42 -2.91
CA ASN A 44 18.02 -12.66 -2.90
C ASN A 44 18.11 -11.67 -1.73
N GLY A 45 17.00 -11.38 -1.06
CA GLY A 45 16.91 -10.37 0.01
C GLY A 45 16.63 -8.95 -0.48
N ASP A 46 16.32 -8.77 -1.77
CA ASP A 46 16.11 -7.47 -2.41
C ASP A 46 14.63 -7.02 -2.37
N VAL A 47 13.71 -7.90 -2.00
CA VAL A 47 12.27 -7.61 -1.86
C VAL A 47 11.74 -7.99 -0.48
N ALA A 48 10.91 -7.11 0.08
CA ALA A 48 10.13 -7.38 1.29
C ALA A 48 8.63 -7.21 1.04
N PHE A 49 7.83 -8.09 1.63
CA PHE A 49 6.37 -7.99 1.62
C PHE A 49 5.87 -7.42 2.95
N ILE A 50 5.01 -6.41 2.87
CA ILE A 50 4.34 -5.83 4.04
C ILE A 50 2.85 -6.08 3.88
N ALA A 51 2.31 -6.98 4.68
CA ALA A 51 0.88 -7.29 4.70
C ALA A 51 0.13 -6.38 5.67
N ASN A 52 -1.20 -6.33 5.53
CA ASN A 52 -2.11 -5.60 6.44
C ASN A 52 -1.82 -4.09 6.56
N VAL A 53 -1.15 -3.51 5.56
CA VAL A 53 -0.95 -2.06 5.46
C VAL A 53 -2.04 -1.43 4.60
N GLY A 54 -2.41 -0.19 4.93
CA GLY A 54 -3.37 0.60 4.18
C GLY A 54 -3.10 2.09 4.36
N PRO A 55 -3.73 2.96 3.54
CA PRO A 55 -3.53 4.39 3.63
C PRO A 55 -4.08 4.94 4.95
N LEU A 56 -3.37 5.92 5.52
CA LEU A 56 -3.81 6.68 6.69
C LEU A 56 -3.71 8.17 6.38
N VAL A 57 -4.63 8.96 6.94
CA VAL A 57 -4.57 10.43 6.90
C VAL A 57 -3.68 10.96 8.02
N GLN A 58 -3.68 10.28 9.16
CA GLN A 58 -2.86 10.56 10.33
C GLN A 58 -2.66 9.26 11.14
N PRO A 59 -1.70 9.20 12.07
CA PRO A 59 -1.62 8.09 13.02
C PRO A 59 -2.93 7.91 13.78
N VAL A 60 -3.43 6.68 13.84
CA VAL A 60 -4.68 6.32 14.52
C VAL A 60 -4.49 5.02 15.31
N ASP A 61 -5.10 4.95 16.48
CA ASP A 61 -5.26 3.73 17.26
C ASP A 61 -6.72 3.22 17.21
N LYS A 62 -6.98 2.03 17.78
CA LYS A 62 -8.32 1.41 17.79
C LYS A 62 -9.40 2.31 18.41
N ARG A 63 -9.06 3.05 19.48
CA ARG A 63 -10.00 3.93 20.19
C ARG A 63 -10.32 5.15 19.35
N SER A 64 -9.30 5.80 18.78
CA SER A 64 -9.47 6.95 17.88
C SER A 64 -10.25 6.57 16.61
N LEU A 65 -10.02 5.38 16.08
CA LEU A 65 -10.75 4.86 14.92
C LEU A 65 -12.23 4.64 15.25
N ALA A 66 -12.53 4.07 16.42
CA ALA A 66 -13.90 3.95 16.93
C ALA A 66 -14.56 5.33 17.17
N ALA A 67 -13.78 6.31 17.63
CA ALA A 67 -14.19 7.70 17.80
C ALA A 67 -14.25 8.51 16.48
N LYS A 68 -14.17 7.83 15.32
CA LYS A 68 -14.27 8.45 13.98
C LYS A 68 -13.17 9.48 13.67
N ALA A 69 -11.93 9.20 14.06
CA ALA A 69 -10.78 9.97 13.60
C ALA A 69 -10.74 10.13 12.06
N PRO A 70 -10.13 11.21 11.54
CA PRO A 70 -9.90 11.41 10.11
C PRO A 70 -9.34 10.15 9.44
N ARG A 71 -9.97 9.74 8.34
CA ARG A 71 -9.67 8.50 7.62
C ARG A 71 -9.77 8.70 6.11
N PRO A 72 -9.11 7.87 5.30
CA PRO A 72 -9.23 7.95 3.86
C PRO A 72 -10.69 7.77 3.40
N PRO A 73 -11.10 8.41 2.28
CA PRO A 73 -12.38 8.17 1.65
C PRO A 73 -12.59 6.68 1.38
N SER A 74 -13.79 6.18 1.67
CA SER A 74 -14.19 4.81 1.39
C SER A 74 -13.18 3.77 1.90
N LEU A 75 -12.71 3.91 3.15
CA LEU A 75 -11.94 2.86 3.80
C LEU A 75 -12.67 1.51 3.64
N TYR A 76 -11.94 0.46 3.29
CA TYR A 76 -12.42 -0.89 2.89
C TYR A 76 -12.92 -1.06 1.44
N SER A 77 -13.00 0.01 0.64
CA SER A 77 -13.24 -0.10 -0.81
C SER A 77 -11.94 -0.44 -1.55
N HIS A 78 -11.89 -1.61 -2.19
CA HIS A 78 -10.72 -2.08 -2.93
C HIS A 78 -10.28 -1.11 -4.05
N ASN A 79 -11.23 -0.63 -4.86
CA ASN A 79 -10.94 0.29 -5.95
C ASN A 79 -10.44 1.65 -5.44
N THR A 80 -11.06 2.21 -4.40
CA THR A 80 -10.66 3.52 -3.86
C THR A 80 -9.30 3.44 -3.17
N GLN A 81 -9.03 2.37 -2.41
CA GLN A 81 -7.74 2.20 -1.74
C GLN A 81 -6.60 1.96 -2.73
N ARG A 82 -6.83 1.23 -3.84
CA ARG A 82 -5.85 1.12 -4.93
C ARG A 82 -5.48 2.49 -5.49
N LEU A 83 -6.48 3.30 -5.81
CA LEU A 83 -6.26 4.66 -6.33
C LEU A 83 -5.51 5.54 -5.31
N THR A 84 -5.89 5.43 -4.04
CA THR A 84 -5.25 6.17 -2.94
C THR A 84 -3.77 5.83 -2.80
N ALA A 85 -3.43 4.54 -2.87
CA ALA A 85 -2.05 4.07 -2.79
C ALA A 85 -1.22 4.58 -3.99
N GLN A 86 -1.77 4.54 -5.20
CA GLN A 86 -1.10 5.04 -6.40
C GLN A 86 -0.89 6.57 -6.38
N ASN A 87 -1.87 7.31 -5.86
CA ASN A 87 -1.81 8.78 -5.80
C ASN A 87 -0.98 9.31 -4.62
N VAL A 88 -0.69 8.45 -3.64
CA VAL A 88 -0.03 8.77 -2.37
C VAL A 88 -0.73 9.97 -1.69
N HIS A 89 -2.06 9.99 -1.71
CA HIS A 89 -2.87 11.08 -1.18
C HIS A 89 -4.14 10.55 -0.52
N ALA A 90 -4.02 10.30 0.78
CA ALA A 90 -5.06 9.63 1.57
C ALA A 90 -6.31 10.48 1.81
N GLN A 91 -6.19 11.81 1.76
CA GLN A 91 -7.25 12.75 2.11
C GLN A 91 -8.27 12.93 0.98
N ALA A 92 -7.83 12.82 -0.28
CA ALA A 92 -8.66 13.14 -1.43
C ALA A 92 -8.28 12.28 -2.64
N SER A 93 -8.67 11.00 -2.61
CA SER A 93 -8.26 10.00 -3.60
C SER A 93 -8.75 10.30 -5.02
N SER A 94 -9.95 10.86 -5.18
CA SER A 94 -10.57 11.15 -6.48
C SER A 94 -10.15 12.49 -7.10
N SER A 95 -9.66 13.43 -6.29
CA SER A 95 -9.18 14.74 -6.74
C SER A 95 -7.67 14.94 -6.52
N ALA A 96 -6.94 13.84 -6.30
CA ALA A 96 -5.51 13.88 -6.06
C ALA A 96 -4.77 14.39 -7.31
N LYS A 97 -3.93 15.42 -7.12
CA LYS A 97 -3.11 16.02 -8.18
C LYS A 97 -1.85 15.21 -8.54
N GLY A 98 -1.70 14.00 -8.00
CA GLY A 98 -0.48 13.19 -8.09
C GLY A 98 0.71 13.77 -7.32
N VAL A 99 1.79 13.00 -7.18
CA VAL A 99 3.00 13.42 -6.45
C VAL A 99 3.68 14.60 -7.16
N MET A 100 3.87 14.51 -8.48
CA MET A 100 4.51 15.58 -9.27
C MET A 100 3.72 16.90 -9.24
N GLY A 101 2.39 16.85 -9.34
CA GLY A 101 1.56 18.06 -9.26
C GLY A 101 1.66 18.74 -7.89
N ARG A 102 1.83 17.97 -6.81
CA ARG A 102 2.08 18.52 -5.47
C ARG A 102 3.50 19.08 -5.31
N MET A 103 4.51 18.41 -5.88
CA MET A 103 5.89 18.93 -5.91
C MET A 103 5.95 20.27 -6.65
N LEU A 104 5.34 20.37 -7.83
CA LEU A 104 5.28 21.61 -8.59
C LEU A 104 4.56 22.72 -7.81
N ALA A 105 3.42 22.41 -7.19
CA ALA A 105 2.70 23.37 -6.35
C ALA A 105 3.56 23.89 -5.19
N ALA A 106 4.29 23.01 -4.50
CA ALA A 106 5.22 23.41 -3.43
C ALA A 106 6.35 24.30 -3.95
N LEU A 107 6.95 23.96 -5.10
CA LEU A 107 8.01 24.75 -5.74
C LEU A 107 7.52 26.14 -6.16
N THR A 108 6.29 26.26 -6.68
CA THR A 108 5.72 27.58 -7.04
C THR A 108 5.40 28.46 -5.83
N GLN A 109 5.21 27.88 -4.65
CA GLN A 109 5.02 28.62 -3.40
C GLN A 109 6.36 29.02 -2.76
N GLN A 110 7.45 28.39 -3.19
CA GLN A 110 8.79 28.70 -2.75
C GLN A 110 9.37 29.75 -3.70
N SER A 111 9.07 31.03 -3.46
CA SER A 111 9.71 32.12 -4.19
C SER A 111 11.24 31.97 -4.11
N PRO A 112 11.99 32.22 -5.19
CA PRO A 112 13.44 32.24 -5.11
C PRO A 112 13.83 33.27 -4.04
N SER A 113 14.63 32.84 -3.07
CA SER A 113 15.17 33.73 -2.05
C SER A 113 16.09 34.75 -2.72
N GLY A 114 15.57 35.90 -3.18
CA GLY A 114 16.43 36.92 -3.77
C GLY A 114 15.81 38.12 -4.48
N GLU A 115 14.52 38.16 -4.81
CA GLU A 115 13.96 39.35 -5.48
C GLU A 115 13.20 40.28 -4.52
N PRO A 116 13.58 41.57 -4.44
CA PRO A 116 12.84 42.56 -3.65
C PRO A 116 11.55 42.97 -4.38
N PRO A 117 10.56 43.53 -3.65
CA PRO A 117 9.24 43.88 -4.17
C PRO A 117 9.25 44.96 -5.26
#